data_AF-A0A183Q3Q6-F1
#
_entry.id   AF-A0A183Q3Q6-F1
#
_cell.length_a   1.000
_cell.length_b   1.000
_cell.length_c   1.000
_cell.angle_alpha   90.00
_cell.angle_beta   90.00
_cell.angle_gamma   90.00
#
_symmetry.space_group_name_H-M   'P 1'
#
loop_
_entity.id
_entity.type
_entity.pdbx_description
1 polymer ?
#
loop_
_entity_poly.entity_id
_entity_poly.type
_entity_poly.pdbx_seq_one_letter_code
_entity_poly.pdbx_strand_id
1 'polypeptide(L)'
;MLAQRGSTPLDLFKFYVEALRARFPAEKKIIKEILKYNCTPIDLSVSYEDFCSIIGSDERSKGIDDGNMRMTYDGLLEKAQGRERERQKDDARRMRKLEQNFCEMLTNSSFIQSNTSWEEVREKLSDHPAFKVNFPFLSCILISMSVGF
;
A
#
# COMPACT_ATOMS: atom_id res chain seq x y z
N MET A 1 -8.84 14.73 -42.49
CA MET A 1 -8.39 13.58 -43.31
C MET A 1 -9.57 12.62 -43.47
N LEU A 2 -10.47 12.88 -44.43
CA LEU A 2 -11.52 11.95 -44.82
C LEU A 2 -11.34 11.75 -46.33
N ALA A 3 -11.17 10.49 -46.77
CA ALA A 3 -10.89 10.04 -48.14
C ALA A 3 -9.41 9.91 -48.58
N GLN A 4 -8.58 9.17 -47.83
CA GLN A 4 -7.49 8.44 -48.50
C GLN A 4 -8.06 7.14 -49.10
N ARG A 5 -8.01 6.99 -50.42
CA ARG A 5 -8.41 5.75 -51.11
C ARG A 5 -7.56 4.58 -50.56
N GLY A 6 -8.21 3.61 -49.90
CA GLY A 6 -7.56 2.39 -49.42
C GLY A 6 -7.85 2.00 -47.96
N SER A 7 -8.45 2.88 -47.15
CA SER A 7 -8.82 2.56 -45.76
C SER A 7 -10.18 1.88 -45.69
N THR A 8 -10.25 0.74 -45.00
CA THR A 8 -11.51 0.07 -44.71
C THR A 8 -12.27 0.80 -43.58
N PRO A 9 -13.59 0.63 -43.45
CA PRO A 9 -14.33 1.16 -42.29
C PRO A 9 -13.75 0.72 -40.94
N LEU A 10 -13.15 -0.48 -40.87
CA LEU A 10 -12.45 -0.98 -39.68
C LEU A 10 -11.18 -0.18 -39.38
N ASP A 11 -10.43 0.23 -40.41
CA ASP A 11 -9.21 1.03 -40.23
C ASP A 11 -9.56 2.42 -39.69
N LEU A 12 -10.64 3.04 -40.17
CA LEU A 12 -11.14 4.31 -39.63
C LEU A 12 -11.52 4.20 -38.15
N PHE A 13 -12.21 3.12 -37.76
CA PHE A 13 -12.52 2.85 -36.36
C PHE A 13 -11.24 2.66 -35.51
N LYS A 14 -10.28 1.88 -36.01
CA LYS A 14 -8.98 1.67 -35.33
C LYS A 14 -8.23 2.98 -35.14
N PHE A 15 -8.12 3.82 -36.16
CA PHE A 15 -7.45 5.12 -36.06
C PHE A 15 -8.15 6.04 -35.06
N TYR A 16 -9.48 6.03 -35.03
CA TYR A 16 -10.23 6.80 -34.04
C TYR A 16 -9.95 6.32 -32.61
N VAL A 17 -10.01 5.00 -32.37
CA VAL A 17 -9.70 4.41 -31.06
C VAL A 17 -8.26 4.67 -30.63
N GLU A 18 -7.30 4.58 -31.56
CA GLU A 18 -5.89 4.89 -31.31
C GLU A 18 -5.69 6.37 -30.95
N ALA A 19 -6.31 7.28 -31.69
CA ALA A 19 -6.28 8.71 -31.40
C ALA A 19 -6.89 9.04 -30.03
N LEU A 20 -7.96 8.34 -29.61
CA LEU A 20 -8.51 8.46 -28.26
C LEU A 20 -7.51 7.95 -27.20
N ARG A 21 -6.93 6.77 -27.40
CA ARG A 21 -5.95 6.18 -26.48
C ARG A 21 -4.70 7.05 -26.33
N ALA A 22 -4.27 7.71 -27.41
CA ALA A 22 -3.09 8.58 -27.40
C ALA A 22 -3.26 9.84 -26.53
N ARG A 23 -4.50 10.25 -26.21
CA ARG A 23 -4.76 11.40 -25.33
C ARG A 23 -4.58 11.07 -23.85
N PHE A 24 -4.87 9.82 -23.46
CA PHE A 24 -4.83 9.39 -22.06
C PHE A 24 -3.48 9.68 -21.36
N PRO A 25 -2.30 9.39 -21.94
CA PRO A 25 -1.03 9.69 -21.29
C PRO A 25 -0.82 11.18 -20.99
N ALA A 26 -1.26 12.07 -21.88
CA ALA A 26 -1.13 13.51 -21.71
C ALA A 26 -2.08 14.02 -20.61
N GLU A 27 -3.35 13.62 -20.66
CA GLU A 27 -4.34 14.00 -19.64
C GLU A 27 -3.98 13.43 -18.26
N LYS A 28 -3.55 12.16 -18.20
CA LYS A 28 -3.02 11.53 -16.98
C LYS A 28 -1.84 12.29 -16.38
N LYS A 29 -0.97 12.87 -17.21
CA LYS A 29 0.15 13.68 -16.75
C LYS A 29 -0.35 14.96 -16.07
N ILE A 30 -1.31 15.66 -16.68
CA ILE A 30 -1.93 16.85 -16.11
C ILE A 30 -2.56 16.54 -14.75
N ILE A 31 -3.36 15.49 -14.66
CA ILE A 31 -3.99 15.04 -13.40
C ILE A 31 -2.93 14.85 -12.31
N LYS A 32 -1.83 14.14 -12.60
CA LYS A 32 -0.75 13.91 -11.63
C LYS A 32 -0.03 15.20 -11.22
N GLU A 33 0.14 16.15 -12.13
CA GLU A 33 0.75 17.44 -11.82
C GLU A 33 -0.14 18.29 -10.90
N ILE A 34 -1.46 18.25 -11.10
CA ILE A 34 -2.44 18.91 -10.21
C ILE A 34 -2.35 18.32 -8.80
N LEU A 35 -2.40 16.99 -8.66
CA LEU A 35 -2.28 16.33 -7.35
C LEU A 35 -0.96 16.66 -6.64
N LYS A 36 0.14 16.73 -7.40
CA LYS A 36 1.45 17.08 -6.85
C LYS A 36 1.48 18.53 -6.36
N TYR A 37 0.86 19.46 -7.09
CA TYR A 37 0.79 20.87 -6.72
C TYR A 37 -0.07 21.09 -5.47
N ASN A 38 -1.20 20.40 -5.37
CA ASN A 38 -2.10 20.49 -4.22
C ASN A 38 -1.58 19.74 -2.98
N CYS A 39 -0.42 19.09 -3.05
CA CYS A 39 0.17 18.28 -1.98
C CYS A 39 -0.80 17.23 -1.40
N THR A 40 -1.75 16.74 -2.21
CA THR A 40 -2.76 15.74 -1.80
C THR A 40 -2.32 14.35 -2.27
N PRO A 41 -1.68 13.54 -1.40
CA PRO A 41 -1.45 12.15 -1.73
C PRO A 41 -2.80 11.43 -1.79
N ILE A 42 -3.08 10.76 -2.91
CA ILE A 42 -4.23 9.85 -2.98
C ILE A 42 -3.92 8.61 -2.14
N ASP A 43 -4.64 8.48 -1.03
CA ASP A 43 -4.65 7.30 -0.18
C ASP A 43 -5.94 6.50 -0.42
N LEU A 44 -6.17 5.47 0.40
CA LEU A 44 -7.34 4.59 0.28
C LEU A 44 -8.64 5.21 0.79
N SER A 45 -8.56 6.36 1.45
CA SER A 45 -9.71 7.05 2.03
C SER A 45 -10.31 8.08 1.08
N VAL A 46 -9.55 8.56 0.10
CA VAL A 46 -10.03 9.53 -0.90
C VAL A 46 -11.07 8.89 -1.81
N SER A 47 -12.28 9.44 -1.84
CA SER A 47 -13.33 9.00 -2.74
C SER A 47 -13.12 9.52 -4.17
N TYR A 48 -13.84 8.93 -5.13
CA TYR A 48 -13.82 9.44 -6.51
C TYR A 48 -14.39 10.86 -6.61
N GLU A 49 -15.41 11.20 -5.82
CA GLU A 49 -16.03 12.52 -5.81
C GLU A 49 -15.07 13.59 -5.29
N ASP A 50 -14.33 13.29 -4.22
CA ASP A 50 -13.30 14.19 -3.69
C ASP A 50 -12.18 14.37 -4.70
N PHE A 51 -11.76 13.28 -5.36
CA PHE A 51 -10.76 13.35 -6.43
C PHE A 51 -11.21 14.26 -7.58
N CYS A 52 -12.43 14.09 -8.08
CA CYS A 52 -13.00 14.96 -9.11
C CYS A 52 -13.04 16.43 -8.67
N SER A 53 -13.40 16.69 -7.41
CA SER A 53 -13.47 18.04 -6.84
C SER A 53 -12.08 18.69 -6.78
N ILE A 54 -11.06 17.94 -6.33
CA ILE A 54 -9.66 18.42 -6.28
C ILE A 54 -9.17 18.76 -7.70
N ILE A 55 -9.36 17.87 -8.66
CA ILE A 55 -8.89 18.07 -10.03
C ILE A 55 -9.67 19.19 -10.73
N GLY A 56 -11.00 19.18 -10.59
CA GLY A 56 -11.90 20.15 -11.21
C GLY A 56 -11.73 21.59 -10.71
N SER A 57 -11.13 21.78 -9.53
CA SER A 57 -10.79 23.11 -9.02
C SER A 57 -9.63 23.78 -9.78
N ASP A 58 -8.80 23.00 -10.49
CA ASP A 58 -7.65 23.50 -11.23
C ASP A 58 -8.01 23.76 -12.70
N GLU A 59 -7.69 24.95 -13.19
CA GLU A 59 -7.99 25.35 -14.57
C GLU A 59 -7.35 24.44 -15.64
N ARG A 60 -6.22 23.80 -15.30
CA ARG A 60 -5.54 22.85 -16.21
C ARG A 60 -6.36 21.60 -16.47
N SER A 61 -7.35 21.29 -15.64
CA SER A 61 -8.21 20.12 -15.83
C SER A 61 -9.29 20.30 -16.91
N LYS A 62 -9.47 21.53 -17.42
CA LYS A 62 -10.46 21.81 -18.47
C LYS A 62 -10.21 20.94 -19.71
N GLY A 63 -11.23 20.17 -20.10
CA GLY A 63 -11.20 19.33 -21.29
C GLY A 63 -10.58 17.94 -21.10
N ILE A 64 -10.24 17.56 -19.86
CA ILE A 64 -9.94 16.17 -19.53
C ILE A 64 -11.22 15.33 -19.68
N ASP A 65 -11.09 14.17 -20.30
CA ASP A 65 -12.20 13.23 -20.46
C ASP A 65 -12.52 12.54 -19.13
N ASP A 66 -13.81 12.40 -18.80
CA ASP A 66 -14.28 11.77 -17.57
C ASP A 66 -13.82 10.31 -17.46
N GLY A 67 -13.74 9.59 -18.59
CA GLY A 67 -13.21 8.23 -18.63
C GLY A 67 -11.73 8.20 -18.26
N ASN A 68 -10.94 9.16 -18.77
CA ASN A 68 -9.53 9.30 -18.43
C ASN A 68 -9.32 9.72 -16.96
N MET A 69 -10.23 10.53 -16.41
CA MET A 69 -10.27 10.89 -14.98
C MET A 69 -10.50 9.65 -14.12
N ARG A 70 -11.51 8.84 -14.47
CA ARG A 70 -11.82 7.58 -13.77
C ARG A 70 -10.69 6.57 -13.85
N MET A 71 -10.16 6.30 -15.04
CA MET A 71 -9.03 5.37 -15.23
C MET A 71 -7.78 5.80 -14.46
N THR A 72 -7.54 7.11 -14.35
CA THR A 72 -6.41 7.63 -13.57
C THR A 72 -6.63 7.43 -12.08
N TYR A 73 -7.82 7.70 -11.57
CA TYR A 73 -8.20 7.44 -10.18
C TYR A 73 -8.03 5.96 -9.82
N ASP A 74 -8.63 5.06 -10.60
CA ASP A 74 -8.59 3.62 -10.34
C ASP A 74 -7.14 3.11 -10.27
N GLY A 75 -6.27 3.55 -11.20
CA GLY A 75 -4.86 3.18 -11.20
C GLY A 75 -4.04 3.79 -10.05
N LEU A 76 -4.42 4.97 -9.53
CA LEU A 76 -3.80 5.55 -8.34
C LEU A 76 -4.23 4.80 -7.08
N LEU A 77 -5.51 4.44 -6.99
CA LEU A 77 -6.07 3.66 -5.89
C LEU A 77 -5.47 2.26 -5.83
N GLU A 78 -5.37 1.56 -6.96
CA GLU A 78 -4.71 0.25 -7.04
C GLU A 78 -3.25 0.34 -6.58
N LYS A 79 -2.52 1.38 -7.00
CA LYS A 79 -1.15 1.62 -6.53
C LYS A 79 -1.10 1.91 -5.03
N ALA A 80 -2.08 2.61 -4.47
CA ALA A 80 -2.18 2.84 -3.02
C ALA A 80 -2.45 1.53 -2.26
N GLN A 81 -3.36 0.69 -2.77
CA GLN A 81 -3.67 -0.63 -2.21
C GLN A 81 -2.45 -1.55 -2.25
N GLY A 82 -1.69 -1.54 -3.35
CA GLY A 82 -0.46 -2.31 -3.47
C GLY A 82 0.61 -1.90 -2.45
N ARG A 83 0.78 -0.59 -2.20
CA ARG A 83 1.70 -0.10 -1.15
C ARG A 83 1.27 -0.55 0.23
N GLU A 84 -0.02 -0.48 0.53
CA GLU A 84 -0.56 -0.86 1.84
C GLU A 84 -0.45 -2.36 2.09
N ARG A 85 -0.78 -3.18 1.07
CA ARG A 85 -0.61 -4.64 1.15
C ARG A 85 0.83 -5.04 1.43
N GLU A 86 1.80 -4.36 0.80
CA GLU A 86 3.21 -4.70 1.03
C GLU A 86 3.72 -4.23 2.39
N ARG A 87 3.24 -3.09 2.90
CA ARG A 87 3.50 -2.70 4.29
C ARG A 87 3.02 -3.75 5.28
N GLN A 88 1.79 -4.24 5.12
CA GLN A 88 1.22 -5.26 5.99
C GLN A 88 2.02 -6.57 5.95
N LYS A 89 2.50 -6.97 4.76
CA LYS A 89 3.32 -8.17 4.60
C LYS A 89 4.70 -8.01 5.24
N ASP A 90 5.34 -6.85 5.06
CA ASP A 90 6.62 -6.53 5.68
C ASP A 90 6.51 -6.47 7.21
N ASP A 91 5.42 -5.89 7.73
CA ASP A 91 5.15 -5.83 9.15
C ASP A 91 4.90 -7.23 9.73
N ALA A 92 4.08 -8.06 9.06
CA ALA A 92 3.87 -9.45 9.45
C ALA A 92 5.16 -10.28 9.42
N ARG A 93 6.02 -10.08 8.40
CA ARG A 93 7.32 -10.74 8.31
C ARG A 93 8.26 -10.28 9.43
N ARG A 94 8.25 -9.00 9.76
CA ARG A 94 9.04 -8.45 10.87
C ARG A 94 8.57 -9.04 12.20
N MET A 95 7.27 -9.12 12.42
CA MET A 95 6.70 -9.72 13.64
C MET A 95 7.10 -11.19 13.79
N ARG A 96 6.92 -12.01 12.75
CA ARG A 96 7.34 -13.43 12.80
C ARG A 96 8.82 -13.60 13.12
N LYS A 97 9.69 -12.73 12.59
CA LYS A 97 11.13 -12.78 12.89
C LYS A 97 11.43 -12.40 14.33
N LEU A 98 10.72 -11.42 14.88
CA LEU A 98 10.86 -11.03 16.28
C LEU A 98 10.38 -12.14 17.23
N GLU A 99 9.25 -12.78 16.91
CA GLU A 99 8.74 -13.96 17.61
C GLU A 99 9.74 -15.12 17.57
N GLN A 100 10.26 -15.45 16.39
CA GLN A 100 11.24 -16.51 16.23
C GLN A 100 12.50 -16.26 17.09
N ASN A 101 13.07 -15.06 16.99
CA ASN A 101 14.26 -14.70 17.77
C ASN A 101 14.01 -14.78 19.28
N PHE A 102 12.79 -14.44 19.72
CA PHE A 102 12.38 -14.52 21.11
C PHE A 102 12.24 -15.98 21.57
N CYS A 103 11.56 -16.82 20.79
CA CYS A 103 11.44 -18.26 21.06
C CYS A 103 12.79 -18.96 21.08
N GLU A 104 13.70 -18.63 20.15
CA GLU A 104 15.07 -19.15 20.13
C GLU A 104 15.86 -18.74 21.38
N MET A 105 15.74 -17.49 21.82
CA MET A 105 16.35 -17.01 23.07
C MET A 105 15.85 -17.81 24.29
N LEU A 106 14.53 -18.04 24.39
CA LEU A 106 13.95 -18.85 25.47
C LEU A 106 14.44 -20.30 25.39
N THR A 107 14.42 -20.91 24.21
CA THR A 107 14.81 -22.31 24.01
C THR A 107 16.29 -22.56 24.35
N ASN A 108 17.16 -21.60 24.04
CA ASN A 108 18.60 -21.68 24.35
C ASN A 108 18.94 -21.38 25.82
N SER A 109 17.96 -20.95 26.62
CA SER A 109 18.17 -20.59 28.02
C SER A 109 18.09 -21.84 28.92
N SER A 110 19.25 -22.32 29.37
CA SER A 110 19.38 -23.55 30.16
C SER A 110 18.74 -23.51 31.56
N PHE A 111 18.40 -22.32 32.07
CA PHE A 111 17.78 -22.14 33.38
C PHE A 111 16.24 -22.26 33.37
N ILE A 112 15.62 -22.29 32.18
CA ILE A 112 14.16 -22.39 32.04
C ILE A 112 13.75 -23.85 32.20
N GLN A 113 12.99 -24.13 33.25
CA GLN A 113 12.40 -25.44 33.53
C GLN A 113 10.88 -25.31 33.68
N SER A 114 10.17 -26.43 33.76
CA SER A 114 8.70 -26.47 33.87
C SER A 114 8.15 -25.78 35.13
N ASN A 115 8.98 -25.55 36.15
CA ASN A 115 8.63 -24.86 37.38
C ASN A 115 9.13 -23.39 37.43
N THR A 116 9.79 -22.90 36.39
CA THR A 116 10.33 -21.54 36.36
C THR A 116 9.20 -20.53 36.07
N SER A 117 9.07 -19.52 36.93
CA SER A 117 8.08 -18.46 36.75
C SER A 117 8.46 -17.51 35.60
N TRP A 118 7.47 -16.89 34.98
CA TRP A 118 7.71 -15.89 33.92
C TRP A 118 8.45 -14.66 34.48
N GLU A 119 8.19 -14.29 35.72
CA GLU A 119 8.86 -13.19 36.43
C GLU A 119 10.37 -13.41 36.50
N GLU A 120 10.82 -14.63 36.83
CA GLU A 120 12.25 -14.99 36.87
C GLU A 120 12.89 -14.98 35.47
N VAL A 121 12.17 -15.50 34.46
CA VAL A 121 12.64 -15.48 33.06
C VAL A 121 12.80 -14.03 32.57
N ARG A 122 11.82 -13.19 32.87
CA ARG A 122 11.81 -11.76 32.53
C ARG A 122 12.96 -11.02 33.20
N GLU A 123 13.19 -11.24 34.48
CA GLU A 123 14.29 -10.58 35.21
C GLU A 123 15.65 -10.94 34.59
N LYS A 124 15.90 -12.25 34.39
CA LYS A 124 17.19 -12.76 33.89
C LYS A 124 17.45 -12.44 32.42
N LEU A 125 16.41 -12.34 31.57
CA LEU A 125 16.55 -12.08 30.13
C LEU A 125 16.26 -10.64 29.74
N SER A 126 15.89 -9.78 30.70
CA SER A 126 15.57 -8.36 30.47
C SER A 126 16.65 -7.61 29.69
N ASP A 127 17.92 -7.97 29.89
CA ASP A 127 19.05 -7.34 29.22
C ASP A 127 19.35 -7.88 27.82
N HIS A 128 18.78 -9.02 27.45
CA HIS A 128 19.03 -9.66 26.17
C HIS A 128 18.44 -8.85 25.01
N PRO A 129 19.16 -8.66 23.88
CA PRO A 129 18.70 -7.84 22.76
C PRO A 129 17.38 -8.33 22.16
N ALA A 130 17.17 -9.65 22.06
CA ALA A 130 15.91 -10.21 21.59
C ALA A 130 14.72 -9.94 22.53
N PHE A 131 14.98 -9.75 23.84
CA PHE A 131 13.97 -9.38 24.82
C PHE A 131 13.63 -7.89 24.73
N LYS A 132 14.65 -7.02 24.63
CA LYS A 132 14.49 -5.54 24.54
C LYS A 132 13.73 -5.09 23.29
N VAL A 133 14.01 -5.69 22.13
CA VAL A 133 13.37 -5.31 20.85
C VAL A 133 11.90 -5.76 20.79
N ASN A 134 11.54 -6.83 21.50
CA ASN A 134 10.16 -7.33 21.53
C ASN A 134 9.25 -6.54 22.47
N PHE A 135 9.77 -5.74 23.42
CA PHE A 135 8.98 -5.12 24.49
C PHE A 135 7.75 -4.29 24.07
N PRO A 136 7.75 -3.55 22.94
CA PRO A 136 6.55 -2.87 22.42
C PRO A 136 5.51 -3.83 21.80
N PHE A 137 5.91 -5.05 21.45
CA PHE A 137 5.11 -6.08 20.79
C PHE A 137 4.79 -7.27 21.71
N LEU A 138 5.43 -7.34 22.88
CA LEU A 138 5.21 -8.36 23.90
C LEU A 138 3.76 -8.35 24.39
N SER A 139 3.04 -7.22 24.35
CA SER A 139 1.60 -7.22 24.67
C SER A 139 0.81 -8.15 23.75
N CYS A 140 1.14 -8.21 22.46
CA CYS A 140 0.48 -9.11 21.50
C CYS A 140 0.96 -10.56 21.65
N ILE A 141 2.25 -10.76 21.91
CA ILE A 141 2.84 -12.10 22.05
C ILE A 141 2.41 -12.76 23.39
N LEU A 142 2.37 -11.99 24.48
CA LEU A 142 1.93 -12.47 25.81
C LEU A 142 0.43 -12.76 25.86
N ILE A 143 -0.41 -12.08 25.07
CA ILE A 143 -1.81 -12.46 24.90
C ILE A 143 -1.91 -13.86 24.28
N SER A 144 -1.09 -14.17 23.26
CA SER A 144 -1.04 -15.51 22.67
C SER A 144 -0.50 -16.58 23.64
N MET A 145 0.44 -16.23 24.51
CA MET A 145 0.97 -17.18 25.51
C MET A 145 0.09 -17.34 26.76
N SER A 146 -0.69 -16.33 27.15
CA SER A 146 -1.63 -16.41 28.29
C SER A 146 -2.93 -17.15 27.96
N VAL A 147 -3.25 -17.30 26.67
CA VAL A 147 -4.43 -18.06 26.20
C VAL A 147 -4.07 -19.51 25.83
N GLY A 148 -2.79 -19.88 25.91
CA GLY A 148 -2.27 -21.18 25.49
C GLY A 148 -1.53 -21.92 26.60
N PHE A 149 -2.23 -22.27 27.68
CA PHE A 149 -2.09 -23.51 28.46
C PHE A 149 -3.38 -23.75 29.24
#